data_AF-A0A8H8CQT8-F1
#
_entry.id   AF-A0A8H8CQT8-F1
#
_cell.length_a   1.000
_cell.length_b   1.000
_cell.length_c   1.000
_cell.angle_alpha   90.00
_cell.angle_beta   90.00
_cell.angle_gamma   90.00
#
_symmetry.space_group_name_H-M   'P 1'
#
loop_
_entity.id
_entity.type
_entity.pdbx_description
1 polymer ?
#
loop_
_entity_poly.entity_id
_entity_poly.type
_entity_poly.pdbx_seq_one_letter_code
_entity_poly.pdbx_strand_id
1 'polypeptide(L)'
;MDAIFRRGHPIMFGALILFSIIEMCIAAWLTSRYNTRHNSLNSGLRARVRYLLFTSIWSIIFCSGYLVIFLVAAGSVLAGVASHFLFLTVTWILWLAGAAAITQTLGGALNCGTQDIFVYCGQLNALEGFAWLIWVLLTFALIAVLIRGIKSAKNGDGYSGALYDA
;
A
#
# COMPACT_ATOMS: atom_id res chain seq x y z
N MET A 1 0.32 24.53 10.16
CA MET A 1 0.24 23.06 10.08
C MET A 1 -0.44 22.60 8.80
N ASP A 2 -1.36 23.38 8.25
CA ASP A 2 -2.09 23.02 7.03
C ASP A 2 -1.20 22.96 5.80
N ALA A 3 -0.12 23.76 5.75
CA ALA A 3 0.89 23.64 4.70
C ALA A 3 1.59 22.26 4.66
N ILE A 4 1.77 21.60 5.82
CA ILE A 4 2.39 20.26 5.90
C ILE A 4 1.43 19.21 5.34
N PHE A 5 0.15 19.26 5.68
CA PHE A 5 -0.84 18.30 5.17
C PHE A 5 -1.20 18.57 3.70
N ARG A 6 -1.31 19.85 3.31
CA ARG A 6 -1.60 20.26 1.93
C ARG A 6 -0.51 19.85 0.95
N ARG A 7 0.75 19.79 1.38
CA ARG A 7 1.87 19.31 0.55
C ARG A 7 2.18 17.84 0.78
N GLY A 8 2.13 17.39 2.03
CA GLY A 8 2.49 16.03 2.43
C GLY A 8 1.50 14.98 1.95
N HIS A 9 0.20 15.28 1.91
CA HIS A 9 -0.80 14.31 1.46
C HIS A 9 -0.62 13.92 -0.02
N PRO A 10 -0.52 14.87 -0.99
CA PRO A 10 -0.22 14.52 -2.38
C PRO A 10 1.09 13.78 -2.57
N ILE A 11 2.15 14.15 -1.81
CA ILE A 11 3.46 13.48 -1.90
C ILE A 11 3.35 12.03 -1.42
N MET A 12 2.72 11.80 -0.25
CA MET A 12 2.57 10.45 0.32
C MET A 12 1.67 9.57 -0.54
N PHE A 13 0.51 10.07 -0.99
CA PHE A 13 -0.39 9.33 -1.87
C PHE A 13 0.25 9.09 -3.24
N GLY A 14 0.98 10.06 -3.79
CA GLY A 14 1.76 9.89 -5.02
C GLY A 14 2.82 8.80 -4.89
N ALA A 15 3.55 8.76 -3.78
CA ALA A 15 4.53 7.70 -3.50
C ALA A 15 3.86 6.33 -3.37
N LEU A 16 2.74 6.23 -2.65
CA LEU A 16 1.97 4.99 -2.52
C LEU A 16 1.49 4.47 -3.88
N ILE A 17 0.98 5.36 -4.75
CA ILE A 17 0.55 5.01 -6.11
C ILE A 17 1.74 4.52 -6.93
N LEU A 18 2.84 5.27 -6.95
CA LEU A 18 4.04 4.92 -7.71
C LEU A 18 4.59 3.54 -7.32
N PHE A 19 4.79 3.30 -6.03
CA PHE A 19 5.32 2.01 -5.57
C PHE A 19 4.31 0.88 -5.76
N SER A 20 3.01 1.13 -5.62
CA SER A 20 1.99 0.13 -5.95
C SER A 20 1.97 -0.23 -7.44
N ILE A 21 2.25 0.71 -8.34
CA ILE A 21 2.40 0.40 -9.78
C ILE A 21 3.62 -0.50 -10.02
N ILE A 22 4.75 -0.18 -9.38
CA ILE A 22 5.97 -1.01 -9.47
C ILE A 22 5.68 -2.43 -8.98
N GLU A 23 5.07 -2.57 -7.80
CA GLU A 23 4.70 -3.87 -7.24
C GLU A 23 3.73 -4.63 -8.15
N MET A 24 2.71 -3.94 -8.69
CA MET A 24 1.77 -4.53 -9.65
C MET A 24 2.49 -5.10 -10.88
N CYS A 25 3.45 -4.37 -11.45
CA CYS A 25 4.20 -4.83 -12.62
C CYS A 25 5.00 -6.11 -12.31
N ILE A 26 5.67 -6.16 -11.15
CA ILE A 26 6.45 -7.33 -10.72
C ILE A 26 5.51 -8.52 -10.47
N ALA A 27 4.43 -8.32 -9.72
CA ALA A 27 3.47 -9.36 -9.37
C ALA A 27 2.72 -9.91 -10.60
N ALA A 28 2.34 -9.03 -11.54
CA ALA A 28 1.70 -9.41 -12.80
C ALA A 28 2.66 -10.23 -13.68
N TRP A 29 3.92 -9.79 -13.79
CA TRP A 29 4.93 -10.52 -14.54
C TRP A 29 5.18 -11.92 -13.96
N LEU A 30 5.39 -12.02 -12.64
CA LEU A 30 5.56 -13.30 -11.95
C LEU A 30 4.33 -14.21 -12.13
N THR A 31 3.13 -13.66 -11.99
CA THR A 31 1.87 -14.39 -12.21
C THR A 31 1.80 -14.96 -13.63
N SER A 32 2.11 -14.15 -14.64
CA SER A 32 2.14 -14.57 -16.05
C SER A 32 3.16 -15.67 -16.30
N ARG A 33 4.38 -15.53 -15.75
CA ARG A 33 5.43 -16.54 -15.86
C ARG A 33 5.05 -17.86 -15.18
N TYR A 34 4.50 -17.82 -13.97
CA TYR A 34 4.06 -19.03 -13.28
C TYR A 34 2.86 -19.70 -13.94
N ASN A 35 1.97 -18.94 -14.56
CA ASN A 35 0.86 -19.48 -15.35
C ASN A 35 1.34 -20.16 -16.63
N THR A 36 2.37 -19.60 -17.29
CA THR A 36 2.86 -20.12 -18.58
C THR A 36 3.84 -21.28 -18.42
N ARG A 37 4.76 -21.18 -17.45
CA ARG A 37 5.89 -22.12 -17.28
C ARG A 37 5.63 -23.17 -16.20
N HIS A 38 4.58 -23.00 -15.38
CA HIS A 38 4.24 -23.89 -14.26
C HIS A 38 5.41 -24.19 -13.30
N ASN A 39 6.40 -23.30 -13.23
CA ASN A 39 7.65 -23.48 -12.48
C ASN A 39 7.69 -22.74 -11.14
N SER A 40 6.52 -22.45 -10.57
CA SER A 40 6.42 -21.93 -9.20
C SER A 40 6.74 -23.03 -8.20
N LEU A 41 7.53 -22.73 -7.15
CA LEU A 41 7.91 -23.69 -6.11
C LEU A 41 6.73 -24.48 -5.53
N ASN A 42 5.62 -23.79 -5.22
CA ASN A 42 4.38 -24.41 -4.76
C ASN A 42 3.17 -23.52 -5.07
N SER A 43 1.97 -24.08 -4.90
CA SER A 43 0.70 -23.36 -5.09
C SER A 43 0.53 -22.18 -4.13
N GLY A 44 1.08 -22.28 -2.91
CA GLY A 44 1.05 -21.22 -1.90
C GLY A 44 1.80 -19.96 -2.34
N LEU A 45 3.01 -20.11 -2.91
CA LEU A 45 3.78 -19.00 -3.47
C LEU A 45 2.98 -18.29 -4.57
N ARG A 46 2.34 -19.06 -5.47
CA ARG A 46 1.51 -18.51 -6.54
C ARG A 46 0.32 -17.71 -5.99
N ALA A 47 -0.33 -18.21 -4.94
CA ALA A 47 -1.44 -17.52 -4.29
C ALA A 47 -1.00 -16.19 -3.66
N ARG A 48 0.16 -16.15 -3.00
CA ARG A 48 0.73 -14.94 -2.37
C ARG A 48 1.10 -13.87 -3.39
N VAL A 49 1.72 -14.24 -4.51
CA VAL A 49 2.02 -13.31 -5.61
C VAL A 49 0.73 -12.72 -6.20
N ARG A 50 -0.31 -13.55 -6.41
CA ARG A 50 -1.62 -13.07 -6.90
C ARG A 50 -2.33 -12.17 -5.88
N TYR A 51 -2.15 -12.45 -4.59
CA TYR A 51 -2.66 -11.59 -3.52
C TYR A 51 -1.99 -10.21 -3.55
N LEU A 52 -0.66 -10.15 -3.67
CA LEU A 52 0.06 -8.88 -3.80
C LEU A 52 -0.31 -8.11 -5.09
N LEU A 53 -0.57 -8.83 -6.19
CA LEU A 53 -1.14 -8.23 -7.41
C LEU A 53 -2.49 -7.56 -7.14
N PHE A 54 -3.41 -8.26 -6.46
CA PHE A 54 -4.70 -7.71 -6.05
C PHE A 54 -4.53 -6.48 -5.15
N THR A 55 -3.70 -6.58 -4.11
CA THR A 55 -3.46 -5.50 -3.14
C THR A 55 -2.84 -4.26 -3.80
N SER A 56 -1.98 -4.47 -4.80
CA SER A 56 -1.41 -3.38 -5.60
C SER A 56 -2.47 -2.67 -6.44
N ILE A 57 -3.33 -3.41 -7.15
CA ILE A 57 -4.44 -2.85 -7.93
C ILE A 57 -5.44 -2.10 -7.04
N TRP A 58 -5.81 -2.70 -5.90
CA TRP A 58 -6.63 -2.05 -4.87
C TRP A 58 -6.04 -0.71 -4.47
N SER A 59 -4.75 -0.68 -4.16
CA SER A 59 -4.06 0.53 -3.70
C SER A 59 -4.00 1.60 -4.80
N ILE A 60 -3.74 1.22 -6.05
CA ILE A 60 -3.72 2.17 -7.17
C ILE A 60 -5.09 2.84 -7.33
N ILE A 61 -6.17 2.07 -7.37
CA ILE A 61 -7.52 2.57 -7.59
C ILE A 61 -7.93 3.51 -6.45
N PHE A 62 -7.83 3.05 -5.21
CA PHE A 62 -8.33 3.83 -4.08
C PHE A 62 -7.41 4.99 -3.71
N CYS A 63 -6.07 4.84 -3.72
CA CYS A 63 -5.18 5.97 -3.47
C CYS A 63 -5.34 7.05 -4.53
N SER A 64 -5.51 6.69 -5.81
CA SER A 64 -5.79 7.67 -6.87
C SER A 64 -7.13 8.37 -6.64
N GLY A 65 -8.18 7.61 -6.29
CA GLY A 65 -9.48 8.17 -5.97
C GLY A 65 -9.43 9.17 -4.81
N TYR A 66 -8.80 8.80 -3.70
CA TYR A 66 -8.64 9.67 -2.52
C TYR A 66 -7.77 10.90 -2.82
N LEU A 67 -6.74 10.77 -3.66
CA LEU A 67 -5.94 11.90 -4.11
C LEU A 67 -6.76 12.89 -4.94
N VAL A 68 -7.56 12.41 -5.88
CA VAL A 68 -8.45 13.25 -6.71
C VAL A 68 -9.50 13.93 -5.85
N ILE A 69 -10.14 13.19 -4.93
CA ILE A 69 -11.13 13.77 -4.00
C ILE A 69 -10.50 14.85 -3.12
N PHE A 70 -9.27 14.65 -2.65
CA PHE A 70 -8.54 15.64 -1.87
C PHE A 70 -8.27 16.94 -2.67
N LEU A 71 -7.94 16.81 -3.96
CA LEU A 71 -7.62 17.95 -4.83
C LEU A 71 -8.86 18.71 -5.31
N VAL A 72 -9.99 18.03 -5.51
CA VAL A 72 -11.19 18.61 -6.17
C VAL A 72 -12.35 18.85 -5.20
N ALA A 73 -12.42 18.10 -4.10
CA ALA A 73 -13.61 18.05 -3.23
C ALA A 73 -13.24 18.04 -1.73
N ALA A 74 -12.42 19.01 -1.32
CA ALA A 74 -11.92 19.23 0.05
C ALA A 74 -12.99 19.16 1.16
N GLY A 75 -14.20 19.63 0.86
CA GLY A 75 -15.33 19.69 1.80
C GLY A 75 -16.26 18.47 1.78
N SER A 76 -15.94 17.40 1.03
CA SER A 76 -16.78 16.20 0.97
C SER A 76 -16.59 15.30 2.19
N VAL A 77 -17.61 14.52 2.58
CA VAL A 77 -17.53 13.54 3.68
C VAL A 77 -16.42 12.49 3.43
N LEU A 78 -16.19 12.14 2.16
CA LEU A 78 -15.10 11.25 1.73
C LEU A 78 -13.71 11.88 1.88
N ALA A 79 -13.60 13.22 1.84
CA ALA A 79 -12.37 13.93 2.18
C ALA A 79 -12.13 14.00 3.70
N GLY A 80 -13.10 13.57 4.52
CA GLY A 80 -12.99 13.60 5.97
C GLY A 80 -11.92 12.66 6.53
N VAL A 81 -11.49 12.97 7.76
CA VAL A 81 -10.45 12.22 8.49
C VAL A 81 -10.89 10.78 8.75
N ALA A 82 -12.16 10.55 9.12
CA ALA A 82 -12.70 9.21 9.38
C ALA A 82 -12.65 8.31 8.13
N SER A 83 -12.99 8.85 6.95
CA SER A 83 -12.96 8.10 5.69
C SER A 83 -11.54 7.67 5.34
N HIS A 84 -10.59 8.60 5.43
CA HIS A 84 -9.17 8.31 5.22
C HIS A 84 -8.64 7.27 6.20
N PHE A 85 -9.00 7.38 7.48
CA PHE A 85 -8.55 6.43 8.51
C PHE A 85 -9.05 5.02 8.23
N LEU A 86 -10.34 4.85 7.91
CA LEU A 86 -10.92 3.54 7.59
C LEU A 86 -10.24 2.93 6.36
N PHE A 87 -10.14 3.69 5.27
CA PHE A 87 -9.51 3.25 4.04
C PHE A 87 -8.04 2.84 4.23
N LEU A 88 -7.26 3.70 4.89
CA LEU A 88 -5.84 3.42 5.13
C LEU A 88 -5.67 2.22 6.05
N THR A 89 -6.55 2.01 7.03
CA THR A 89 -6.50 0.85 7.93
C THR A 89 -6.74 -0.45 7.17
N VAL A 90 -7.78 -0.50 6.32
CA VAL A 90 -8.04 -1.68 5.47
C VAL A 90 -6.84 -1.97 4.57
N THR A 91 -6.33 -0.93 3.91
CA THR A 91 -5.18 -1.05 3.00
C THR A 91 -3.93 -1.50 3.74
N TRP A 92 -3.67 -0.96 4.93
CA TRP A 92 -2.57 -1.37 5.80
C TRP A 92 -2.64 -2.85 6.20
N ILE A 93 -3.83 -3.36 6.55
CA ILE A 93 -4.03 -4.79 6.87
C ILE A 93 -3.73 -5.65 5.64
N LEU A 94 -4.19 -5.25 4.45
CA LEU A 94 -3.94 -5.98 3.22
C LEU A 94 -2.43 -6.06 2.91
N TRP A 95 -1.71 -4.94 3.02
CA TRP A 95 -0.27 -4.94 2.80
C TRP A 95 0.50 -5.71 3.87
N LEU A 96 0.11 -5.61 5.14
CA LEU A 96 0.74 -6.39 6.22
C LEU A 96 0.58 -7.89 5.96
N ALA A 97 -0.63 -8.33 5.64
CA ALA A 97 -0.91 -9.73 5.35
C ALA A 97 -0.11 -10.22 4.13
N GLY A 98 -0.02 -9.41 3.07
CA GLY A 98 0.75 -9.72 1.87
C GLY A 98 2.25 -9.81 2.13
N ALA A 99 2.82 -8.79 2.79
CA ALA A 99 4.23 -8.71 3.14
C ALA A 99 4.63 -9.87 4.08
N ALA A 100 3.86 -10.12 5.14
CA ALA A 100 4.13 -11.20 6.07
C ALA A 100 4.02 -12.59 5.40
N ALA A 101 3.00 -12.80 4.56
CA ALA A 101 2.79 -14.08 3.89
C ALA A 101 3.92 -14.40 2.88
N ILE A 102 4.37 -13.41 2.10
CA ILE A 102 5.48 -13.60 1.18
C ILE A 102 6.80 -13.81 1.95
N THR A 103 7.04 -13.01 3.00
CA THR A 103 8.21 -13.15 3.89
C THR A 103 8.31 -14.55 4.49
N GLN A 104 7.21 -15.10 5.00
CA GLN A 104 7.18 -16.47 5.54
C GLN A 104 7.55 -17.53 4.50
N THR A 105 7.26 -17.27 3.22
CA THR A 105 7.58 -18.22 2.13
C THR A 105 9.04 -18.14 1.72
N LEU A 106 9.63 -16.95 1.77
CA LEU A 106 10.96 -16.66 1.25
C LEU A 106 12.04 -16.71 2.35
N GLY A 107 11.65 -16.59 3.62
CA GLY A 107 12.54 -16.66 4.78
C GLY A 107 13.10 -15.31 5.25
N GLY A 108 12.57 -14.18 4.76
CA GLY A 108 12.90 -12.83 5.26
C GLY A 108 14.11 -12.14 4.61
N ALA A 109 14.83 -12.83 3.72
CA ALA A 109 15.77 -12.26 2.76
C ALA A 109 16.29 -13.37 1.83
N LEU A 110 16.00 -13.27 0.54
CA LEU A 110 16.52 -14.22 -0.45
C LEU A 110 17.96 -13.91 -0.83
N ASN A 111 18.82 -14.92 -0.79
CA ASN A 111 20.14 -14.85 -1.41
C ASN A 111 20.14 -15.60 -2.73
N CYS A 112 19.95 -14.88 -3.83
CA CYS A 112 19.87 -15.44 -5.17
C CYS A 112 21.20 -16.00 -5.72
N GLY A 113 22.30 -15.86 -4.98
CA GLY A 113 23.58 -16.52 -5.30
C GLY A 113 23.73 -17.91 -4.66
N THR A 114 22.87 -18.26 -3.69
CA THR A 114 22.96 -19.53 -2.96
C THR A 114 21.64 -20.30 -2.91
N GLN A 115 20.51 -19.68 -3.25
CA GLN A 115 19.18 -20.27 -3.17
C GLN A 115 18.53 -20.45 -4.54
N ASP A 116 18.85 -21.54 -5.23
CA ASP A 116 18.33 -21.84 -6.58
C ASP A 116 16.92 -22.45 -6.58
N ILE A 117 16.36 -22.75 -5.40
CA ILE A 117 15.01 -23.31 -5.26
C ILE A 117 13.90 -22.33 -5.69
N PHE A 118 14.18 -21.03 -5.67
CA PHE A 118 13.25 -19.98 -6.05
C PHE A 118 13.49 -19.51 -7.48
N VAL A 119 12.64 -19.96 -8.40
CA VAL A 119 12.66 -19.45 -9.77
C VAL A 119 12.24 -17.97 -9.77
N TYR A 120 12.99 -17.14 -10.50
CA TYR A 120 12.83 -15.68 -10.50
C TYR A 120 13.11 -15.03 -9.12
N CYS A 121 14.14 -15.53 -8.43
CA CYS A 121 14.55 -15.06 -7.10
C CYS A 121 14.68 -13.53 -7.00
N GLY A 122 15.32 -12.87 -7.99
CA GLY A 122 15.49 -11.41 -7.96
C GLY A 122 14.16 -10.66 -7.97
N GLN A 123 13.18 -11.14 -8.74
CA GLN A 123 11.83 -10.57 -8.80
C GLN A 123 11.05 -10.84 -7.50
N LEU A 124 11.21 -12.02 -6.90
CA LEU A 124 10.59 -12.35 -5.61
C LEU A 124 11.17 -11.50 -4.46
N ASN A 125 12.48 -11.28 -4.45
CA ASN A 125 13.15 -10.44 -3.47
C ASN A 125 12.71 -8.97 -3.61
N ALA A 126 12.58 -8.47 -4.84
CA ALA A 126 12.03 -7.14 -5.09
C ALA A 126 10.57 -7.03 -4.63
N LEU A 127 9.73 -8.03 -4.94
CA LEU A 127 8.33 -8.09 -4.51
C LEU A 127 8.20 -8.01 -2.97
N GLU A 128 8.97 -8.81 -2.23
CA GLU A 128 8.99 -8.76 -0.77
C GLU A 128 9.44 -7.39 -0.23
N GLY A 129 10.50 -6.82 -0.80
CA GLY A 129 11.03 -5.52 -0.39
C GLY A 129 10.04 -4.37 -0.61
N PHE A 130 9.41 -4.30 -1.79
CA PHE A 130 8.42 -3.28 -2.09
C PHE A 130 7.14 -3.44 -1.28
N ALA A 131 6.71 -4.68 -0.97
CA ALA A 131 5.58 -4.91 -0.08
C ALA A 131 5.81 -4.32 1.33
N TRP A 132 6.99 -4.53 1.91
CA TRP A 132 7.34 -3.92 3.20
C TRP A 132 7.52 -2.40 3.11
N LEU A 133 8.13 -1.90 2.03
CA LEU A 133 8.25 -0.46 1.80
C LEU A 133 6.88 0.24 1.81
N ILE A 134 5.92 -0.29 1.05
CA ILE A 134 4.57 0.27 0.96
C ILE A 134 3.85 0.19 2.31
N TRP A 135 4.00 -0.91 3.05
CA TRP A 135 3.46 -1.04 4.39
C TRP A 135 4.02 0.01 5.37
N VAL A 136 5.31 0.30 5.32
CA VAL A 136 5.93 1.37 6.12
C VAL A 136 5.36 2.74 5.75
N LEU A 137 5.22 3.03 4.45
CA LEU A 137 4.61 4.28 3.99
C LEU A 137 3.15 4.43 4.45
N LEU A 138 2.37 3.34 4.42
CA LEU A 138 1.00 3.32 4.96
C LEU A 138 0.97 3.54 6.46
N THR A 139 1.94 3.02 7.20
CA THR A 139 2.06 3.24 8.64
C THR A 139 2.27 4.73 8.94
N PHE A 140 3.17 5.40 8.20
CA PHE A 140 3.35 6.85 8.33
C PHE A 140 2.09 7.63 7.94
N ALA A 141 1.40 7.23 6.87
CA ALA A 141 0.14 7.85 6.47
C ALA A 141 -0.94 7.72 7.55
N LEU A 142 -1.10 6.54 8.16
CA LEU A 142 -2.03 6.30 9.26
C LEU A 142 -1.71 7.17 10.48
N ILE A 143 -0.44 7.25 10.89
CA ILE A 143 -0.01 8.11 11.99
C ILE A 143 -0.36 9.58 11.70
N ALA A 144 -0.10 10.06 10.49
CA ALA A 144 -0.41 11.42 10.10
C ALA A 144 -1.93 11.72 10.17
N VAL A 145 -2.77 10.79 9.72
CA VAL A 145 -4.24 10.90 9.78
C VAL A 145 -4.74 10.84 11.22
N LEU A 146 -4.18 9.96 12.06
CA LEU A 146 -4.50 9.89 13.49
C LEU A 146 -4.19 11.19 14.22
N ILE A 147 -3.01 11.79 13.97
CA ILE A 147 -2.63 13.08 14.55
C ILE A 147 -3.63 14.18 14.15
N ARG A 148 -4.10 14.19 12.89
CA ARG A 148 -5.15 15.12 12.44
C ARG A 148 -6.48 14.85 13.13
N GLY A 149 -6.90 13.59 13.24
CA GLY A 149 -8.15 13.21 13.90
C GLY A 149 -8.20 13.64 15.36
N ILE A 150 -7.12 13.41 16.12
CA ILE A 150 -7.02 13.84 17.53
C ILE A 150 -7.13 15.37 17.63
N LYS A 151 -6.51 16.13 16.72
CA LYS A 151 -6.57 17.59 16.73
C LYS A 151 -7.96 18.11 16.37
N SER A 152 -8.60 17.55 15.34
CA SER A 152 -9.98 17.87 14.94
C SER A 152 -10.96 17.63 16.09
N ALA A 153 -10.85 16.49 16.77
CA ALA A 153 -11.66 16.16 17.93
C ALA A 153 -11.45 17.15 19.10
N LYS A 154 -10.22 17.61 19.34
CA LYS A 154 -9.90 18.59 20.39
C LYS A 154 -10.41 20.01 20.09
N ASN A 155 -10.60 20.36 18.81
CA ASN A 155 -11.06 21.69 18.40
C ASN A 155 -12.59 21.82 18.37
N GLY A 156 -13.34 20.74 18.61
CA GLY A 156 -14.81 20.75 18.64
C GLY A 156 -15.48 20.37 17.32
N ASP A 157 -14.70 20.15 16.24
CA ASP A 157 -15.20 19.82 14.89
C ASP A 157 -15.57 18.33 14.71
N GLY A 158 -15.27 17.50 15.72
CA GLY A 158 -15.49 16.06 15.69
C GLY A 158 -14.58 15.31 14.71
N TYR A 159 -14.89 14.04 14.42
CA TYR A 159 -14.16 13.19 13.45
C TYR A 159 -14.62 13.40 11.98
N SER A 160 -15.66 14.19 11.79
CA SER A 160 -16.20 14.64 10.49
C SER A 160 -15.49 15.86 9.93
N GLY A 161 -14.60 16.50 10.70
CA GLY A 161 -13.83 17.67 10.25
C GLY A 161 -13.03 17.39 8.98
N ALA A 162 -12.91 18.41 8.13
CA ALA A 162 -12.16 18.34 6.88
C ALA A 162 -10.66 18.08 7.17
N LEU A 163 -9.99 17.35 6.27
CA LEU A 163 -8.55 17.04 6.44
C LEU A 163 -7.66 18.29 6.33
N TYR A 164 -8.19 19.37 5.75
CA TYR A 164 -7.65 20.72 5.70
C TYR A 164 -8.80 21.73 5.54
N ASP A 165 -8.62 22.93 6.08
CA ASP A 165 -9.50 24.07 5.81
C ASP A 165 -9.12 24.70 4.46
N ALA A 166 -10.13 25.06 3.66
CA ALA A 166 -9.96 25.67 2.34
C ALA A 166 -9.28 27.04 2.41
#